data_AF-A0A839GM74-F1
#
_entry.id   AF-A0A839GM74-F1
#
_cell.length_a   1.000
_cell.length_b   1.000
_cell.length_c   1.000
_cell.angle_alpha   90.00
_cell.angle_beta   90.00
_cell.angle_gamma   90.00
#
_symmetry.space_group_name_H-M   'P 1'
#
loop_
_entity.id
_entity.type
_entity.pdbx_description
1 polymer ?
#
loop_
_entity_poly.entity_id
_entity_poly.type
_entity_poly.pdbx_seq_one_letter_code
_entity_poly.pdbx_strand_id
1 'polypeptide(L)'
;MDARTIKLMDCVTGTSTNTEGLALSLVLLTELKDGNVVKLSLDGCTPMSSSFLNSSFGEVVEEVGMDVIKNQLRLVDYKPSEAKQIKDYLALVSSLVK
;
A
#
# COMPACT_ATOMS: atom_id res chain seq x y z
N MET A 1 17.48 -4.85 -12.60
CA MET A 1 16.24 -4.14 -12.95
C MET A 1 15.91 -3.23 -11.79
N ASP A 2 15.78 -1.93 -12.03
CA ASP A 2 15.43 -0.98 -10.99
C ASP A 2 13.94 -1.11 -10.63
N ALA A 3 13.64 -1.13 -9.34
CA ALA A 3 12.27 -1.21 -8.84
C ALA A 3 11.44 -0.01 -9.33
N ARG A 4 10.25 -0.28 -9.88
CA ARG A 4 9.33 0.75 -10.39
C ARG A 4 8.84 1.62 -9.24
N THR A 5 8.91 2.94 -9.41
CA THR A 5 8.32 3.89 -8.46
C THR A 5 6.88 4.21 -8.86
N ILE A 6 5.95 4.01 -7.94
CA ILE A 6 4.54 4.41 -8.04
C ILE A 6 4.30 5.53 -7.04
N LYS A 7 3.76 6.66 -7.50
CA LYS A 7 3.35 7.75 -6.62
C LYS A 7 1.91 7.54 -6.20
N LEU A 8 1.67 7.50 -4.90
CA LEU A 8 0.32 7.31 -4.35
C LEU A 8 -0.64 8.37 -4.91
N MET A 9 -0.25 9.64 -4.85
CA MET A 9 -1.11 10.76 -5.26
C MET A 9 -1.33 10.88 -6.78
N ASP A 10 -0.63 10.09 -7.61
CA ASP A 10 -0.95 9.97 -9.03
C ASP A 10 -2.08 8.94 -9.26
N CYS A 11 -2.33 8.07 -8.29
CA CYS A 11 -3.36 7.03 -8.35
C CYS A 11 -4.70 7.48 -7.77
N VAL A 12 -4.67 8.46 -6.85
CA VAL A 12 -5.83 8.85 -6.04
C VAL A 12 -5.87 10.36 -5.81
N THR A 13 -7.07 10.90 -5.61
CA THR A 13 -7.29 12.31 -5.24
C THR A 13 -7.13 12.59 -3.74
N GLY A 14 -7.02 11.54 -2.93
CA GLY A 14 -6.96 11.57 -1.48
C GLY A 14 -6.87 10.16 -0.91
N THR A 15 -6.80 10.06 0.42
CA THR A 15 -6.62 8.77 1.12
C THR A 15 -7.71 8.50 2.16
N SER A 16 -8.96 8.81 1.83
CA SER A 16 -10.06 8.80 2.79
C SER A 16 -11.18 7.82 2.46
N THR A 17 -11.29 7.37 1.21
CA THR A 17 -12.42 6.56 0.73
C THR A 17 -12.03 5.16 0.30
N ASN A 18 -13.00 4.25 0.26
CA ASN A 18 -12.81 2.89 -0.26
C ASN A 18 -12.43 2.91 -1.76
N THR A 19 -13.03 3.81 -2.55
CA THR A 19 -12.74 3.94 -3.98
C THR A 19 -11.29 4.32 -4.24
N GLU A 20 -10.76 5.26 -3.46
CA GLU A 20 -9.33 5.61 -3.51
C GLU A 20 -8.46 4.43 -3.09
N GLY A 21 -8.85 3.70 -2.04
CA GLY A 21 -8.13 2.50 -1.61
C GLY A 21 -8.06 1.44 -2.70
N LEU A 22 -9.19 1.16 -3.35
CA LEU A 22 -9.31 0.21 -4.44
C LEU A 22 -8.47 0.62 -5.66
N ALA A 23 -8.43 1.91 -5.98
CA ALA A 23 -7.59 2.40 -7.07
C ALA A 23 -6.10 2.10 -6.81
N LEU A 24 -5.61 2.30 -5.58
CA LEU A 24 -4.25 1.92 -5.23
C LEU A 24 -4.04 0.40 -5.26
N SER A 25 -4.97 -0.40 -4.73
CA SER A 25 -4.79 -1.86 -4.68
C SER A 25 -4.68 -2.47 -6.06
N LEU A 26 -5.48 -2.03 -7.04
CA LEU A 26 -5.39 -2.52 -8.42
C LEU A 26 -4.02 -2.28 -9.05
N VAL A 27 -3.44 -1.09 -8.82
CA VAL A 27 -2.10 -0.74 -9.33
C VAL A 27 -1.04 -1.61 -8.67
N LEU A 28 -1.09 -1.77 -7.34
CA LEU A 28 -0.14 -2.60 -6.60
C LEU A 28 -0.25 -4.08 -6.98
N LEU A 29 -1.48 -4.61 -7.08
CA LEU A 29 -1.71 -6.02 -7.41
C LEU A 29 -1.18 -6.39 -8.79
N THR A 30 -1.32 -5.49 -9.77
CA THR A 30 -0.76 -5.70 -11.12
C THR A 30 0.75 -5.94 -11.05
N GLU A 31 1.47 -5.11 -10.30
CA GLU A 31 2.92 -5.23 -10.18
C GLU A 31 3.37 -6.41 -9.31
N LEU A 32 2.72 -6.62 -8.17
CA LEU A 32 3.13 -7.62 -7.19
C LEU A 32 2.83 -9.04 -7.66
N LYS A 33 1.73 -9.25 -8.39
CA LYS A 33 1.42 -10.57 -8.99
C LYS A 33 2.39 -10.94 -10.11
N ASP A 34 2.97 -9.96 -10.78
CA ASP A 34 4.03 -10.15 -11.77
C ASP A 34 5.42 -10.36 -11.13
N GLY A 35 5.51 -10.31 -9.80
CA GLY A 35 6.75 -10.49 -9.04
C GLY A 35 7.66 -9.25 -9.03
N ASN A 36 7.16 -8.09 -9.43
CA ASN A 36 7.93 -6.86 -9.48
C ASN A 36 8.13 -6.28 -8.08
N VAL A 37 9.31 -5.70 -7.84
CA VAL A 37 9.54 -4.88 -6.65
C VAL A 37 9.05 -3.45 -6.93
N VAL A 38 8.18 -2.95 -6.06
CA VAL A 38 7.55 -1.62 -6.14
C VAL A 38 8.09 -0.70 -5.06
N LYS A 39 8.46 0.52 -5.45
CA LYS A 39 8.68 1.65 -4.55
C LYS A 39 7.42 2.52 -4.53
N LEU A 40 6.66 2.49 -3.44
CA LEU A 40 5.48 3.34 -3.26
C LEU A 40 5.89 4.66 -2.60
N SER A 41 5.84 5.73 -3.39
CA SER A 41 6.09 7.10 -2.93
C SER A 41 4.84 7.67 -2.26
N LEU A 42 4.99 8.17 -1.04
CA LEU A 42 3.93 8.80 -0.24
C LEU A 42 3.99 10.34 -0.27
N ASP A 43 4.74 10.91 -1.22
CA ASP A 43 4.86 12.35 -1.34
C ASP A 43 3.48 12.99 -1.58
N GLY A 44 3.19 14.07 -0.83
CA GLY A 44 1.89 14.73 -0.87
C GLY A 44 0.72 13.95 -0.24
N CYS A 45 0.96 12.80 0.39
CA CYS A 45 -0.09 11.98 0.99
C CYS A 45 -0.87 12.74 2.09
N THR A 46 -2.18 12.58 2.07
CA THR A 46 -3.08 13.02 3.16
C THR A 46 -3.13 11.98 4.28
N PRO A 47 -3.66 12.30 5.47
CA PRO A 47 -3.91 11.29 6.50
C PRO A 47 -4.78 10.15 5.96
N MET A 48 -4.35 8.90 6.17
CA MET A 48 -5.05 7.73 5.65
C MET A 48 -6.19 7.34 6.60
N SER A 49 -7.40 7.14 6.06
CA SER A 49 -8.52 6.60 6.83
C SER A 49 -8.47 5.07 6.90
N SER A 50 -9.16 4.47 7.86
CA SER A 50 -9.30 3.01 7.92
C SER A 50 -10.00 2.43 6.68
N SER A 51 -10.98 3.15 6.13
CA SER A 51 -11.66 2.82 4.87
C SER A 51 -10.67 2.70 3.71
N PHE A 52 -9.80 3.71 3.56
CA PHE A 52 -8.75 3.69 2.56
C PHE A 52 -7.77 2.54 2.79
N LEU A 53 -7.27 2.37 4.02
CA LEU A 53 -6.29 1.32 4.36
C LEU A 53 -6.83 -0.09 4.10
N ASN A 54 -8.10 -0.33 4.44
CA ASN A 54 -8.76 -1.61 4.20
C ASN A 54 -8.86 -1.93 2.71
N SER A 55 -9.41 -1.01 1.91
CA SER A 55 -9.59 -1.22 0.47
C SER A 55 -8.28 -1.12 -0.33
N SER A 56 -7.18 -0.66 0.29
CA SER A 56 -5.85 -0.66 -0.32
C SER A 56 -4.98 -1.81 0.20
N PHE A 57 -4.22 -1.58 1.28
CA PHE A 57 -3.28 -2.54 1.82
C PHE A 57 -3.94 -3.81 2.34
N GLY A 58 -5.17 -3.71 2.90
CA GLY A 58 -5.94 -4.87 3.33
C GLY A 58 -6.21 -5.83 2.17
N GLU A 59 -6.86 -5.33 1.12
CA GLU A 59 -7.12 -6.11 -0.11
C GLU A 59 -5.83 -6.68 -0.72
N VAL A 60 -4.75 -5.90 -0.79
CA VAL A 60 -3.48 -6.40 -1.34
C VAL A 60 -2.92 -7.55 -0.48
N VAL A 61 -2.98 -7.44 0.84
CA VAL A 61 -2.52 -8.51 1.75
C VAL A 61 -3.36 -9.77 1.59
N GLU A 62 -4.68 -9.65 1.43
CA GLU A 62 -5.56 -10.80 1.20
C GLU A 62 -5.23 -11.53 -0.11
N GLU A 63 -4.91 -10.79 -1.16
CA GLU A 63 -4.68 -11.32 -2.50
C GLU A 63 -3.28 -11.91 -2.73
N VAL A 64 -2.22 -11.29 -2.20
CA VAL A 64 -0.82 -11.75 -2.42
C VAL A 64 -0.11 -12.22 -1.17
N GLY A 65 -0.71 -12.05 0.01
CA GLY A 65 -0.12 -12.42 1.28
C GLY A 65 0.92 -11.42 1.79
N MET A 66 1.17 -11.50 3.11
CA MET A 66 2.07 -10.59 3.81
C MET A 66 3.54 -10.75 3.40
N ASP A 67 3.97 -11.94 2.98
CA ASP A 67 5.35 -12.19 2.56
C ASP A 67 5.71 -11.47 1.26
N VAL A 68 4.76 -11.41 0.31
CA VAL A 68 4.94 -10.65 -0.93
C VAL A 68 5.08 -9.16 -0.61
N ILE A 69 4.21 -8.61 0.25
CA ILE A 69 4.31 -7.21 0.70
C ILE A 69 5.70 -6.91 1.29
N LYS A 70 6.17 -7.74 2.24
CA LYS A 70 7.48 -7.55 2.89
C LYS A 70 8.64 -7.62 1.89
N ASN A 71 8.56 -8.49 0.90
CA ASN A 71 9.67 -8.71 -0.03
C ASN A 71 9.67 -7.74 -1.21
N GLN A 72 8.51 -7.33 -1.70
CA GLN A 72 8.35 -6.60 -2.95
C GLN A 72 7.88 -5.16 -2.80
N LEU A 73 7.24 -4.77 -1.69
CA LEU A 73 6.82 -3.38 -1.48
C LEU A 73 7.84 -2.61 -0.63
N ARG A 74 8.23 -1.43 -1.08
CA ARG A 74 9.11 -0.49 -0.35
C ARG A 74 8.44 0.87 -0.30
N LEU A 75 8.29 1.45 0.88
CA LEU A 75 7.85 2.84 0.99
C LEU A 75 9.03 3.77 0.69
N VAL A 76 8.79 4.83 -0.07
CA VAL A 76 9.74 5.92 -0.34
C VAL A 76 9.03 7.27 -0.19
N ASP A 77 9.80 8.36 -0.09
CA ASP A 77 9.28 9.74 0.01
C ASP A 77 8.13 9.91 1.00
N TYR A 78 8.30 9.42 2.24
CA TYR A 78 7.24 9.40 3.25
C TYR A 78 7.59 10.23 4.47
N LYS A 79 6.57 10.73 5.17
CA LYS A 79 6.70 11.21 6.55
C LYS A 79 6.74 10.01 7.52
N PRO A 80 7.50 10.10 8.63
CA PRO A 80 7.55 9.02 9.62
C PRO A 80 6.17 8.58 10.13
N SER A 81 5.21 9.51 10.24
CA SER A 81 3.83 9.21 10.67
C SER A 81 3.07 8.34 9.67
N GLU A 82 3.25 8.57 8.36
CA GLU A 82 2.59 7.81 7.29
C GLU A 82 3.12 6.38 7.25
N ALA A 83 4.46 6.23 7.28
CA ALA A 83 5.08 4.91 7.34
C ALA A 83 4.73 4.15 8.62
N LYS A 84 4.65 4.84 9.77
CA LYS A 84 4.20 4.24 11.03
C LYS A 84 2.75 3.75 10.91
N GLN A 85 1.86 4.55 10.36
CA GLN A 85 0.45 4.20 10.20
C GLN A 85 0.28 2.94 9.33
N ILE A 86 0.96 2.87 8.17
CA ILE A 86 0.92 1.69 7.30
C ILE A 86 1.52 0.48 8.00
N LYS A 87 2.65 0.63 8.69
CA LYS A 87 3.29 -0.47 9.41
C LYS A 87 2.41 -1.03 10.52
N ASP A 88 1.79 -0.15 11.32
CA ASP A 88 0.89 -0.55 12.40
C ASP A 88 -0.34 -1.28 11.84
N TYR A 89 -0.88 -0.77 10.72
CA TYR A 89 -1.99 -1.41 10.02
C TYR A 89 -1.62 -2.81 9.51
N LEU A 90 -0.50 -2.96 8.80
CA LEU A 90 -0.04 -4.26 8.29
C LEU A 90 0.28 -5.25 9.41
N ALA A 91 0.82 -4.78 10.54
CA ALA A 91 1.07 -5.61 11.71
C ALA A 91 -0.24 -6.12 12.33
N LEU A 92 -1.27 -5.27 12.40
CA LEU A 92 -2.61 -5.67 12.85
C LEU A 92 -3.20 -6.74 11.92
N VAL A 93 -3.21 -6.50 10.61
CA VAL A 93 -3.75 -7.47 9.63
C VAL A 93 -2.99 -8.80 9.69
N SER A 94 -1.66 -8.77 9.76
CA SER A 94 -0.83 -9.97 9.87
C SER A 94 -1.11 -10.80 11.12
N SER A 95 -1.65 -10.20 12.19
CA SER A 95 -2.02 -10.93 13.41
C SER A 95 -3.39 -11.60 13.34
N LEU A 96 -4.24 -11.17 12.40
CA LEU A 96 -5.60 -11.67 12.20
C LEU A 96 -5.65 -12.81 11.16
N VAL A 97 -4.74 -12.78 10.18
CA VAL A 97 -4.61 -13.82 9.15
C VAL A 97 -3.60 -14.88 9.66
N LYS A 98 -4.10 -16.07 9.99
CA LYS A 98 -3.31 -17.23 10.46
C LYS A 98 -2.89 -18.14 9.32
#